data_AF-A0A9E1SQG2-F1
#
_entry.id   AF-A0A9E1SQG2-F1
#
_cell.length_a   1.000
_cell.length_b   1.000
_cell.length_c   1.000
_cell.angle_alpha   90.00
_cell.angle_beta   90.00
_cell.angle_gamma   90.00
#
_symmetry.space_group_name_H-M   'P 1'
#
loop_
_entity.id
_entity.type
_entity.pdbx_description
1 polymer ?
#
loop_
_entity_poly.entity_id
_entity_poly.type
_entity_poly.pdbx_seq_one_letter_code
_entity_poly.pdbx_strand_id
1 'polypeptide(L)'
;MSLTVPQEALLKTLSVMTRADTNIQQIEVEAVQKIINDELGLSVTSAQVHMAANSEFIERREIDKYLKSVSKQLEQTDKITIVRCLKNIILSDGQAHSREIDMFNKVVDVLKLTPAELVLM
;
A
#
# COMPACT_ATOMS: atom_id res chain seq x y z
N MET A 1 -17.61 7.27 8.50
CA MET A 1 -17.57 5.83 8.17
C MET A 1 -16.24 5.31 8.66
N SER A 2 -16.22 4.29 9.52
CA SER A 2 -14.97 3.72 10.03
C SER A 2 -14.45 2.68 9.04
N LEU A 3 -13.16 2.72 8.72
CA LEU A 3 -12.52 1.74 7.83
C LEU A 3 -12.47 0.36 8.50
N THR A 4 -12.60 -0.71 7.71
CA THR A 4 -12.27 -2.06 8.17
C THR A 4 -10.75 -2.24 8.24
N VAL A 5 -10.29 -3.27 8.96
CA VAL A 5 -8.85 -3.58 9.08
C VAL A 5 -8.16 -3.79 7.71
N PRO A 6 -8.74 -4.54 6.74
CA PRO A 6 -8.19 -4.63 5.40
C PRO A 6 -8.10 -3.28 4.67
N GLN A 7 -9.15 -2.45 4.78
CA GLN A 7 -9.19 -1.13 4.16
C GLN A 7 -8.13 -0.19 4.74
N GLU A 8 -7.96 -0.23 6.06
CA GLU A 8 -6.95 0.54 6.77
C GLU A 8 -5.53 0.05 6.41
N ALA A 9 -5.34 -1.27 6.31
CA ALA A 9 -4.07 -1.87 5.91
C ALA A 9 -3.68 -1.49 4.48
N LEU A 10 -4.65 -1.53 3.55
CA LEU A 10 -4.46 -1.08 2.17
C LEU A 10 -4.07 0.39 2.14
N LEU A 11 -4.91 1.26 2.71
CA LEU A 11 -4.69 2.71 2.71
C LEU A 11 -3.30 3.08 3.24
N LYS A 12 -2.90 2.50 4.39
CA LYS A 12 -1.59 2.78 4.99
C LYS A 12 -0.44 2.27 4.15
N THR A 13 -0.55 1.06 3.60
CA THR A 13 0.51 0.49 2.75
C THR A 13 0.75 1.34 1.51
N LEU A 14 -0.34 1.75 0.82
CA LEU A 14 -0.24 2.59 -0.38
C LEU A 14 0.27 4.00 -0.04
N SER A 15 -0.13 4.57 1.11
CA SER A 15 0.31 5.91 1.52
C SER A 15 1.79 5.97 1.92
N VAL A 16 2.35 4.91 2.50
CA VAL A 16 3.78 4.87 2.86
C VAL A 16 4.66 4.77 1.60
N MET A 17 4.15 4.21 0.49
CA MET A 17 4.89 4.12 -0.77
C MET A 17 5.12 5.45 -1.45
N THR A 18 4.09 6.30 -1.52
CA THR A 18 4.20 7.62 -2.16
C THR A 18 5.26 8.49 -1.48
N ARG A 19 5.62 8.17 -0.23
CA ARG A 19 6.65 8.83 0.57
C ARG A 19 8.09 8.35 0.30
N ALA A 20 8.29 7.36 -0.57
CA ALA A 20 9.61 6.76 -0.80
C ALA A 20 10.61 7.73 -1.45
N ASP A 21 10.10 8.73 -2.19
CA ASP A 21 10.83 9.94 -2.53
C ASP A 21 10.35 11.12 -1.70
N THR A 22 11.29 11.95 -1.26
CA THR A 22 11.03 13.13 -0.42
C THR A 22 10.10 14.16 -1.05
N ASN A 23 9.68 13.96 -2.31
CA ASN A 23 8.58 14.63 -2.98
C ASN A 23 7.59 13.57 -3.47
N ILE A 24 6.42 13.46 -2.82
CA ILE A 24 5.27 12.74 -3.36
C ILE A 24 4.91 13.38 -4.69
N GLN A 25 4.94 12.63 -5.80
CA GLN A 25 4.52 13.16 -7.09
C GLN A 25 2.99 13.17 -7.17
N GLN A 26 2.42 14.20 -7.81
CA GLN A 26 0.97 14.31 -8.01
C GLN A 26 0.39 13.08 -8.73
N ILE A 27 1.16 12.47 -9.65
CA ILE A 27 0.76 11.24 -10.36
C ILE A 27 0.60 10.04 -9.42
N GLU A 28 1.44 9.92 -8.39
CA GLU A 28 1.35 8.85 -7.40
C GLU A 28 0.14 9.04 -6.48
N VAL A 29 -0.18 10.30 -6.13
CA VAL A 29 -1.39 10.63 -5.37
C VAL A 29 -2.62 10.25 -6.16
N GLU A 30 -2.68 10.62 -7.44
CA GLU A 30 -3.81 10.28 -8.31
C GLU A 30 -3.97 8.77 -8.49
N ALA A 31 -2.86 8.03 -8.62
CA ALA A 31 -2.88 6.57 -8.66
C ALA A 31 -3.44 5.97 -7.36
N VAL A 32 -3.01 6.46 -6.19
CA VAL A 32 -3.54 6.03 -4.88
C VAL A 32 -5.03 6.33 -4.77
N GLN A 33 -5.47 7.54 -5.13
CA GLN A 33 -6.89 7.92 -5.07
C GLN A 33 -7.74 7.02 -5.96
N LYS A 34 -7.26 6.75 -7.18
CA LYS A 34 -7.94 5.88 -8.14
C LYS A 34 -8.04 4.44 -7.61
N ILE A 35 -6.94 3.87 -7.14
CA ILE A 35 -6.92 2.50 -6.61
C ILE A 35 -7.84 2.36 -5.39
N ILE A 36 -7.83 3.34 -4.47
CA ILE A 36 -8.72 3.33 -3.30
C ILE A 36 -10.19 3.42 -3.73
N ASN A 37 -10.48 4.21 -4.77
CA ASN A 37 -11.82 4.29 -5.31
C ASN A 37 -12.26 2.98 -5.94
N ASP A 38 -11.43 2.41 -6.80
CA ASP A 38 -11.72 1.20 -7.56
C ASP A 38 -11.88 -0.02 -6.62
N GLU A 39 -11.03 -0.15 -5.60
CA GLU A 39 -10.99 -1.33 -4.71
C GLU A 39 -11.89 -1.19 -3.49
N LEU A 40 -12.04 0.02 -2.93
CA LEU A 40 -12.78 0.23 -1.69
C LEU A 40 -14.10 0.99 -1.89
N GLY A 41 -14.36 1.53 -3.09
CA GLY A 41 -15.49 2.43 -3.34
C GLY A 41 -15.37 3.75 -2.59
N LEU A 42 -14.18 4.11 -2.10
CA LEU A 42 -13.95 5.29 -1.27
C LEU A 42 -13.37 6.43 -2.10
N SER A 43 -13.91 7.63 -1.92
CA SER A 43 -13.29 8.85 -2.46
C SER A 43 -12.39 9.44 -1.39
N VAL A 44 -11.09 9.50 -1.67
CA VAL A 44 -10.10 10.12 -0.78
C VAL A 44 -9.51 11.35 -1.46
N THR A 45 -9.32 12.43 -0.70
CA THR A 45 -8.73 13.67 -1.22
C THR A 45 -7.19 13.59 -1.23
N SER A 46 -6.54 14.40 -2.06
CA SER A 46 -5.08 14.52 -2.05
C SER A 46 -4.57 14.90 -0.66
N ALA A 47 -5.27 15.80 0.05
CA ALA A 47 -4.97 16.15 1.43
C ALA A 47 -5.03 14.95 2.38
N GLN A 48 -6.01 14.05 2.23
CA GLN A 48 -6.08 12.82 3.01
C GLN A 48 -4.94 11.85 2.68
N VAL A 49 -4.55 11.74 1.41
CA VAL A 49 -3.39 10.93 1.01
C VAL A 49 -2.10 11.53 1.57
N HIS A 50 -1.91 12.85 1.46
CA HIS A 50 -0.76 13.54 2.05
C HIS A 50 -0.75 13.47 3.56
N MET A 51 -1.91 13.58 4.23
CA MET A 51 -2.01 13.39 5.68
C MET A 51 -1.73 11.94 6.06
N ALA A 52 -2.21 10.94 5.32
CA ALA A 52 -1.89 9.53 5.59
C ALA A 52 -0.39 9.26 5.37
N ALA A 53 0.22 9.91 4.37
CA ALA A 53 1.66 9.82 4.14
C ALA A 53 2.47 10.58 5.23
N ASN A 54 2.01 11.74 5.70
CA ASN A 54 2.79 12.62 6.60
C ASN A 54 2.43 12.52 8.09
N SER A 55 1.26 12.00 8.44
CA SER A 55 0.82 11.85 9.84
C SER A 55 1.54 10.70 10.52
N GLU A 56 1.46 10.67 11.86
CA GLU A 56 2.02 9.68 12.80
C GLU A 56 1.72 8.19 12.49
N PHE A 57 1.07 7.87 11.38
CA PHE A 57 0.95 6.51 10.91
C PHE A 57 2.20 6.08 10.18
N ILE A 58 3.09 5.49 10.98
CA ILE A 58 4.03 4.46 10.57
C ILE A 58 5.11 5.04 9.66
N GLU A 59 6.25 5.39 10.28
CA GLU A 59 7.48 5.51 9.51
C GLU A 59 7.66 4.26 8.64
N ARG A 60 8.35 4.38 7.50
CA ARG A 60 8.69 3.23 6.64
C ARG A 60 9.28 2.02 7.41
N ARG A 61 9.88 2.28 8.58
CA ARG A 61 10.45 1.31 9.53
C ARG A 61 9.45 0.61 10.46
N GLU A 62 8.18 0.97 10.40
CA GLU A 62 7.13 0.45 11.28
C GLU A 62 5.99 -0.21 10.51
N ILE A 63 5.99 -0.12 9.17
CA ILE A 63 4.92 -0.69 8.34
C ILE A 63 4.93 -2.21 8.41
N ASP A 64 6.11 -2.77 8.58
CA ASP A 64 6.33 -4.17 8.90
C ASP A 64 5.69 -4.56 10.22
N LYS A 65 5.87 -3.76 11.29
CA LYS A 65 5.28 -4.04 12.61
C LYS A 65 3.76 -3.97 12.57
N TYR A 66 3.21 -2.96 11.91
CA TYR A 66 1.78 -2.81 11.74
C TYR A 66 1.18 -3.91 10.89
N LEU A 67 1.72 -4.15 9.69
CA LEU A 67 1.23 -5.23 8.82
C LEU A 67 1.35 -6.58 9.51
N LYS A 68 2.41 -6.83 10.29
CA LYS A 68 2.55 -8.05 11.09
C LYS A 68 1.51 -8.15 12.20
N SER A 69 1.09 -7.03 12.81
CA SER A 69 0.07 -7.03 13.85
C SER A 69 -1.34 -7.29 13.29
N VAL A 70 -1.65 -6.76 12.09
CA VAL A 70 -2.95 -6.95 11.44
C VAL A 70 -3.02 -8.16 10.52
N SER A 71 -1.89 -8.73 10.08
CA SER A 71 -1.81 -9.84 9.10
C SER A 71 -2.61 -11.09 9.51
N LYS A 72 -2.84 -11.31 10.81
CA LYS A 72 -3.69 -12.41 11.31
C LYS A 72 -5.19 -12.17 11.12
N GLN A 73 -5.59 -10.92 10.90
CA GLN A 73 -6.97 -10.49 10.67
C GLN A 73 -7.26 -10.27 9.17
N LEU A 74 -6.24 -10.46 8.31
CA LEU A 74 -6.36 -10.36 6.87
C LEU A 74 -6.56 -11.75 6.29
N GLU A 75 -7.61 -11.91 5.50
CA GLU A 75 -7.80 -13.10 4.68
C GLU A 75 -6.75 -13.15 3.57
N GLN A 76 -6.56 -14.32 2.96
CA GLN A 76 -5.59 -14.49 1.90
C GLN A 76 -5.88 -13.55 0.71
N THR A 77 -7.15 -13.35 0.39
CA THR A 77 -7.62 -12.41 -0.63
C THR A 77 -7.24 -10.96 -0.30
N ASP A 78 -7.35 -10.54 0.97
CA ASP A 78 -7.00 -9.18 1.38
C ASP A 78 -5.50 -8.92 1.18
N LYS A 79 -4.67 -9.89 1.53
CA LYS A 79 -3.21 -9.81 1.38
C LYS A 79 -2.82 -9.70 -0.10
N ILE A 80 -3.45 -10.51 -0.95
CA ILE A 80 -3.24 -10.47 -2.40
C ILE A 80 -3.67 -9.11 -2.95
N THR A 81 -4.83 -8.59 -2.54
CA THR A 81 -5.31 -7.26 -2.97
C THR A 81 -4.32 -6.17 -2.57
N ILE A 82 -3.80 -6.17 -1.34
CA ILE A 82 -2.80 -5.18 -0.89
C ILE A 82 -1.56 -5.21 -1.78
N VAL A 83 -1.01 -6.40 -2.05
CA VAL A 83 0.21 -6.54 -2.86
C VAL A 83 -0.04 -6.22 -4.34
N ARG A 84 -1.20 -6.57 -4.88
CA ARG A 84 -1.59 -6.21 -6.25
C ARG A 84 -1.71 -4.70 -6.42
N CYS A 85 -2.40 -4.02 -5.50
CA CYS A 85 -2.52 -2.58 -5.50
C CYS A 85 -1.16 -1.89 -5.40
N LEU A 86 -0.31 -2.41 -4.51
CA LEU A 86 1.06 -1.93 -4.34
C LEU A 86 1.87 -2.03 -5.64
N LYS A 87 1.81 -3.18 -6.34
CA LYS A 87 2.44 -3.38 -7.65
C LYS A 87 1.95 -2.35 -8.68
N ASN A 88 0.65 -2.08 -8.71
CA ASN A 88 0.06 -1.14 -9.68
C ASN A 88 0.55 0.30 -9.48
N ILE A 89 0.85 0.70 -8.24
CA ILE A 89 1.47 2.00 -7.96
C ILE A 89 2.91 2.03 -8.46
N ILE A 90 3.72 1.04 -8.07
CA ILE A 90 5.15 0.97 -8.43
C ILE A 90 5.35 0.95 -9.96
N LEU A 91 4.42 0.35 -10.69
CA LEU A 91 4.50 0.25 -12.15
C LEU A 91 3.74 1.38 -12.87
N SER A 92 3.19 2.36 -12.14
CA SER A 92 2.34 3.40 -12.72
C SER A 92 3.09 4.35 -13.66
N ASP A 93 4.39 4.58 -13.42
CA ASP A 93 5.28 5.37 -14.26
C ASP A 93 6.11 4.51 -15.24
N GLY A 94 5.88 3.19 -15.22
CA GLY A 94 6.57 2.21 -16.05
C GLY A 94 7.98 1.82 -15.58
N GLN A 95 8.46 2.30 -14.43
CA GLN A 95 9.80 1.97 -13.92
C GLN A 95 9.82 1.73 -12.40
N ALA A 96 10.04 0.46 -12.01
CA ALA A 96 10.29 0.15 -10.61
C ALA A 96 11.74 0.50 -10.20
N HIS A 97 11.89 1.37 -9.19
CA HIS A 97 13.18 1.71 -8.61
C HIS A 97 13.58 0.76 -7.48
N SER A 98 14.89 0.64 -7.19
CA SER A 98 15.42 -0.29 -6.17
C SER A 98 14.73 -0.13 -4.80
N ARG A 99 14.49 1.12 -4.38
CA ARG A 99 13.78 1.43 -3.14
C ARG A 99 12.36 0.90 -3.11
N GLU A 100 11.65 0.90 -4.23
CA GLU A 100 10.26 0.45 -4.32
C GLU A 100 10.19 -1.07 -4.33
N ILE A 101 11.13 -1.72 -5.04
CA ILE A 101 11.30 -3.17 -5.03
C ILE A 101 11.59 -3.68 -3.61
N ASP A 102 12.50 -3.02 -2.88
CA ASP A 102 12.80 -3.37 -1.48
C ASP A 102 11.56 -3.28 -0.58
N MET A 103 10.69 -2.30 -0.84
CA MET A 103 9.46 -2.12 -0.08
C MET A 103 8.41 -3.18 -0.44
N PHE A 104 8.26 -3.45 -1.73
CA PHE A 104 7.39 -4.51 -2.23
C PHE A 104 7.77 -5.86 -1.58
N ASN A 105 9.05 -6.22 -1.63
CA ASN A 105 9.55 -7.45 -1.03
C ASN A 105 9.27 -7.52 0.47
N LYS A 106 9.47 -6.43 1.21
CA LYS A 106 9.14 -6.37 2.64
C LYS A 106 7.65 -6.60 2.92
N VAL A 107 6.76 -5.99 2.14
CA VAL A 107 5.31 -6.17 2.31
C VAL A 107 4.92 -7.61 2.02
N VAL A 108 5.43 -8.20 0.93
CA VAL A 108 5.22 -9.61 0.57
C VAL A 108 5.67 -10.54 1.70
N ASP A 109 6.87 -10.34 2.24
CA ASP A 109 7.42 -11.16 3.32
C ASP A 109 6.58 -11.07 4.61
N VAL A 110 6.14 -9.87 4.97
CA VAL A 110 5.34 -9.64 6.18
C VAL A 110 3.94 -10.25 6.06
N LEU A 111 3.34 -10.17 4.87
CA LEU A 111 2.05 -10.78 4.57
C LEU A 111 2.18 -12.30 4.33
N LYS A 112 3.40 -12.82 4.22
CA LYS A 112 3.73 -14.23 4.00
C LYS A 112 3.12 -14.78 2.71
N LEU A 113 3.12 -13.98 1.64
CA LEU A 113 2.70 -14.44 0.33
C LEU A 113 3.80 -15.31 -0.29
N THR A 114 3.38 -16.42 -0.88
CA THR A 114 4.27 -17.34 -1.58
C THR A 114 4.52 -16.88 -3.02
N PRO A 115 5.63 -17.29 -3.66
CA PRO A 115 5.85 -17.00 -5.07
C PRO A 115 4.71 -17.44 -5.99
N ALA A 116 4.05 -18.57 -5.68
CA ALA A 116 2.91 -19.06 -6.47
C ALA A 116 1.74 -18.06 -6.44
N GLU A 117 1.44 -17.49 -5.28
CA GLU A 117 0.38 -16.48 -5.12
C GLU A 117 0.72 -15.18 -5.83
N LEU A 118 2.00 -14.78 -5.86
CA LEU A 118 2.45 -13.60 -6.60
C LEU A 118 2.40 -13.77 -8.13
N VAL A 119 2.55 -14.99 -8.62
CA VAL A 119 2.43 -15.30 -10.06
C VAL A 119 0.96 -15.37 -10.49
N LEU A 120 0.07 -15.76 -9.58
CA LEU A 120 -1.36 -15.97 -9.85
C LEU A 120 -2.24 -14.73 -9.56
N MET A 121 -1.68 -13.65 -8.99
CA MET A 121 -2.43 -12.46 -8.55
C MET A 121 -2.89 -11.53 -9.66
#